data_AF-A0A8T6DH24-F1
#
_entry.id   AF-A0A8T6DH24-F1
#
_cell.length_a   1.000
_cell.length_b   1.000
_cell.length_c   1.000
_cell.angle_alpha   90.00
_cell.angle_beta   90.00
_cell.angle_gamma   90.00
#
_symmetry.space_group_name_H-M   'P 1'
#
loop_
_entity.id
_entity.type
_entity.pdbx_description
1 polymer ?
#
loop_
_entity_poly.entity_id
_entity_poly.type
_entity_poly.pdbx_seq_one_letter_code
_entity_poly.pdbx_strand_id
1 'polypeptide(L)' 'MQRDRNRGRDNRGRGDNRNRNDNRNRDNRIRDRDNRNRDGEGEDDEFPLTERVVRISRVAKVVKGGRHLSFNAVVVVG' A
#
# COMPACT_ATOMS: atom_id res chain seq x y z
N MET A 1 -17.90 -34.22 35.74
CA MET A 1 -16.73 -34.05 36.62
C MET A 1 -15.49 -33.98 35.76
N GLN A 2 -14.93 -32.77 35.62
CA GLN A 2 -13.66 -32.50 34.94
C GLN A 2 -12.53 -33.27 35.63
N ARG A 3 -11.57 -33.80 34.85
CA ARG A 3 -10.32 -34.32 35.39
C ARG A 3 -9.15 -33.65 34.67
N ASP A 4 -8.66 -32.58 35.27
CA ASP A 4 -7.35 -32.01 35.00
C ASP A 4 -6.27 -32.99 35.46
N ARG A 5 -5.42 -33.42 34.54
CA ARG A 5 -4.09 -33.97 34.85
C ARG A 5 -3.12 -33.61 33.74
N ASN A 6 -2.63 -32.37 33.73
CA ASN A 6 -1.45 -32.02 32.95
C ASN A 6 -0.26 -31.84 33.90
N ARG A 7 0.49 -32.93 34.13
CA ARG A 7 1.75 -32.92 34.88
C ARG A 7 2.90 -32.96 33.88
N GLY A 8 3.62 -31.85 33.80
CA GLY A 8 5.07 -31.81 33.92
C GLY A 8 5.95 -32.27 32.75
N ARG A 9 6.77 -31.30 32.30
CA ARG A 9 8.11 -31.41 31.69
C ARG A 9 8.10 -31.97 30.25
N ASP A 10 8.66 -31.28 29.27
CA ASP A 10 10.11 -31.17 29.12
C ASP A 10 10.57 -29.84 28.53
N ASN A 11 11.45 -29.17 29.28
CA ASN A 11 12.22 -28.02 28.82
C ASN A 11 13.65 -28.52 28.54
N ARG A 12 13.93 -28.95 27.30
CA ARG A 12 15.29 -29.28 26.82
C ARG A 12 15.45 -28.89 25.35
N GLY A 13 16.51 -28.13 25.09
CA GLY A 13 16.94 -27.68 23.75
C GLY A 13 16.91 -26.15 23.69
N ARG A 14 17.94 -25.43 24.17
CA ARG A 14 19.19 -25.14 23.46
C ARG A 14 18.97 -24.94 21.96
N GLY A 15 18.88 -23.68 21.58
CA GLY A 15 18.81 -23.21 20.21
C GLY A 15 18.84 -21.68 20.20
N ASP A 16 19.98 -21.12 20.59
CA ASP A 16 20.29 -19.70 20.41
C ASP A 16 20.28 -19.38 18.91
N ASN A 17 19.12 -19.05 18.35
CA ASN A 17 19.06 -18.51 17.00
C ASN A 17 19.01 -16.99 17.06
N ARG A 18 20.21 -16.40 17.12
CA ARG A 18 20.45 -14.97 16.97
C ARG A 18 20.02 -14.55 15.57
N ASN A 19 18.77 -14.13 15.41
CA ASN A 19 18.43 -13.20 14.34
C ASN A 19 17.38 -12.19 14.78
N ARG A 20 17.82 -11.20 15.57
CA ARG A 20 17.01 -10.07 16.05
C ARG A 20 17.46 -8.74 15.42
N ASN A 21 18.10 -8.74 14.25
CA ASN A 21 18.70 -7.50 13.74
C ASN A 21 18.62 -7.22 12.23
N ASP A 22 17.64 -7.77 11.51
CA ASP A 22 17.49 -7.48 10.07
C ASP A 22 16.18 -6.77 9.69
N ASN A 23 15.36 -6.35 10.67
CA ASN A 23 14.02 -5.82 10.41
C ASN A 23 13.67 -4.46 11.03
N ARG A 24 14.67 -3.61 11.27
CA ARG A 24 14.43 -2.16 11.56
C ARG A 24 14.84 -1.24 10.41
N ASN A 25 15.55 -1.76 9.41
CA ASN A 25 16.06 -1.00 8.27
C ASN A 25 15.24 -1.21 6.96
N ARG A 26 14.16 -2.00 7.03
CA ARG A 26 13.19 -2.12 5.92
C ARG A 26 12.05 -1.11 6.05
N ASP A 27 11.60 -0.82 7.26
CA ASP A 27 10.50 0.13 7.49
C ASP A 27 10.85 1.58 7.14
N ASN A 28 12.13 1.97 7.23
CA ASN A 28 12.57 3.29 6.74
C ASN A 28 12.70 3.34 5.20
N ARG A 29 13.13 2.25 4.55
CA ARG A 29 13.28 2.22 3.09
C ARG A 29 11.96 2.22 2.31
N ILE A 30 10.88 1.76 2.93
CA ILE A 30 9.54 1.77 2.32
C ILE A 30 9.00 3.22 2.27
N ARG A 31 9.22 4.01 3.32
CA ARG A 31 8.78 5.41 3.38
C ARG A 31 9.50 6.31 2.38
N ASP A 32 10.77 6.03 2.09
CA ASP A 32 11.58 6.79 1.11
C ASP A 32 11.25 6.45 -0.36
N ARG A 33 10.45 5.39 -0.60
CA ARG A 33 10.03 4.97 -1.95
C ARG A 33 8.62 5.46 -2.29
N ASP A 34 7.75 5.64 -1.30
CA ASP A 34 6.42 6.23 -1.49
C ASP A 34 6.45 7.74 -1.80
N ASN A 35 7.56 8.43 -1.50
CA ASN A 35 7.72 9.85 -1.81
C ASN A 35 8.40 10.13 -3.18
N ARG A 36 8.55 9.10 -4.03
CA ARG A 36 9.18 9.21 -5.36
C ARG A 36 8.20 9.08 -6.53
N ASN A 37 6.91 9.14 -6.22
CA ASN A 37 5.81 8.99 -7.19
C ASN A 37 4.89 10.22 -7.23
N ARG A 38 5.32 11.35 -6.66
CA ARG A 38 4.49 12.56 -6.66
C ARG A 38 4.64 13.37 -7.94
N ASP A 39 5.75 13.23 -8.66
CA ASP A 39 6.03 14.11 -9.79
C ASP A 39 6.53 13.22 -10.93
N GLY A 40 5.61 12.78 -11.79
CA GLY A 40 5.95 12.36 -13.14
C GLY A 40 6.43 13.59 -13.89
N GLU A 41 7.63 14.08 -13.55
CA GLU A 41 8.41 15.08 -14.31
C GLU A 41 8.96 14.41 -15.57
N GLY A 42 8.04 13.93 -16.41
CA GLY A 42 8.34 13.34 -17.70
C GLY A 42 7.90 14.29 -18.80
N GLU A 43 8.82 15.18 -19.20
CA GLU A 43 8.90 15.76 -20.54
C GLU A 43 7.93 16.92 -20.90
N ASP A 44 7.91 18.01 -20.12
CA ASP A 44 7.16 19.24 -20.48
C ASP A 44 8.03 20.53 -20.54
N ASP A 45 9.34 20.41 -20.78
CA ASP A 45 10.27 21.56 -20.80
C ASP A 45 10.20 22.43 -22.08
N GLU A 46 9.17 22.31 -22.92
CA GLU A 46 8.94 23.24 -24.03
C GLU A 46 7.81 24.25 -23.73
N PHE A 47 6.89 23.92 -22.82
CA PHE A 47 5.86 24.83 -22.30
C PHE A 47 5.54 24.44 -20.85
N PRO A 48 5.99 25.20 -19.83
CA PRO A 48 5.76 24.86 -18.43
C PRO A 48 4.30 25.13 -18.06
N LEU A 49 3.42 24.21 -18.43
CA LEU A 49 2.02 24.22 -18.05
C LEU A 49 1.86 23.43 -16.76
N THR A 50 1.37 24.11 -15.73
CA THR A 50 1.00 23.47 -14.48
C THR A 50 -0.36 22.79 -14.66
N GLU A 51 -0.38 21.47 -14.59
CA GLU A 51 -1.62 20.69 -14.60
C GLU A 51 -2.14 20.35 -13.20
N ARG A 52 -3.46 20.37 -13.04
CA ARG A 52 -4.13 19.99 -11.80
C ARG A 52 -5.44 19.26 -12.06
N VAL A 53 -5.53 18.04 -11.53
CA VAL A 53 -6.80 17.30 -11.47
C VAL A 53 -7.67 17.88 -10.35
N VAL A 54 -8.80 18.49 -10.74
CA VAL A 54 -9.68 19.20 -9.80
C VAL A 54 -10.75 18.27 -9.24
N ARG A 55 -11.26 17.34 -10.07
CA ARG A 55 -12.31 16.42 -9.66
C ARG A 55 -12.23 15.12 -10.43
N ILE A 56 -12.40 14.01 -9.71
CA ILE A 56 -12.68 12.70 -10.30
C ILE A 56 -14.04 12.22 -9.79
N SER A 57 -14.91 11.81 -10.71
CA SER A 57 -16.22 11.26 -10.38
C SER A 57 -16.35 9.85 -10.94
N ARG A 58 -16.72 8.91 -10.07
CA ARG A 58 -17.08 7.55 -10.48
C ARG A 58 -18.54 7.55 -10.94
N VAL A 59 -18.78 7.13 -12.17
CA VAL A 59 -20.12 6.97 -12.75
C VAL A 59 -20.31 5.53 -13.17
N ALA A 60 -21.56 5.06 -13.18
CA ALA A 60 -21.85 3.68 -13.54
C ALA A 60 -23.17 3.60 -14.31
N LYS A 61 -23.16 2.90 -15.44
CA LYS A 61 -24.39 2.47 -16.11
C LYS A 61 -24.79 1.10 -15.57
N VAL A 62 -25.99 0.97 -15.03
CA VAL A 62 -26.53 -0.33 -14.63
C VAL A 62 -27.14 -1.01 -15.85
N VAL A 63 -26.79 -2.28 -16.07
CA VAL A 63 -27.34 -3.15 -17.13
C VAL A 63 -27.83 -4.45 -16.51
N LYS A 64 -28.51 -5.31 -17.28
CA LYS A 64 -29.14 -6.55 -16.77
C LYS A 64 -28.16 -7.48 -16.03
N GLY A 65 -26.88 -7.45 -16.36
CA GLY A 65 -25.84 -8.30 -15.76
C GLY A 65 -24.90 -7.62 -14.78
N GLY A 66 -25.08 -6.34 -14.46
CA GLY A 66 -24.17 -5.64 -13.54
C GLY A 66 -24.04 -4.15 -13.82
N ARG A 67 -22.87 -3.59 -13.54
CA ARG A 67 -22.61 -2.15 -13.64
C ARG A 67 -21.38 -1.90 -14.48
N HIS A 68 -21.54 -1.21 -15.59
CA HIS A 68 -20.43 -0.68 -16.38
C HIS A 68 -19.94 0.56 -15.66
N LEU A 69 -18.81 0.45 -14.97
CA LEU A 69 -18.18 1.53 -14.24
C LEU A 69 -17.30 2.36 -15.18
N SER A 70 -17.31 3.67 -15.01
CA SER A 70 -16.38 4.58 -15.68
C SER A 70 -16.01 5.73 -14.74
N PHE A 71 -14.92 6.43 -15.06
CA PHE A 71 -14.48 7.60 -14.31
C PHE A 71 -14.44 8.79 -15.24
N ASN A 72 -14.91 9.94 -14.74
CA ASN A 72 -14.74 11.23 -15.38
C ASN A 72 -13.75 12.04 -14.55
N ALA A 73 -12.73 12.61 -15.19
CA ALA A 73 -11.75 13.49 -14.58
C ALA A 73 -11.82 14.88 -15.22
N VAL A 74 -11.80 15.92 -14.39
CA VAL A 74 -11.69 17.31 -14.83
C VAL A 74 -10.30 17.81 -14.46
N VAL A 75 -9.56 18.29 -15.46
CA VAL A 75 -8.19 18.78 -15.34
C VAL A 75 -8.15 20.25 -15.75
N VAL A 76 -7.39 21.05 -15.00
CA VAL A 76 -7.07 22.44 -15.34
C VAL A 76 -5.60 22.51 -15.68
N VAL A 77 -5.27 23.19 -16.77
CA VAL A 77 -3.92 23.37 -17.30
C VAL A 77 -3.68 24.87 -17.43
N GLY A 78 -2.53 25.37 -16.97
CA GLY A 78 -2.19 26.80 -17.07
C GLY A 78 -0.81 27.16 -16.58
#